data_AF-A0A7G8Q663-F1
#
_entry.id   AF-A0A7G8Q663-F1
#
_cell.length_a   1.000
_cell.length_b   1.000
_cell.length_c   1.000
_cell.angle_alpha   90.00
_cell.angle_beta   90.00
_cell.angle_gamma   90.00
#
_symmetry.space_group_name_H-M   'P 1'
#
loop_
_entity.id
_entity.type
_entity.pdbx_description
1 polymer ?
#
loop_
_entity_poly.entity_id
_entity_poly.type
_entity_poly.pdbx_seq_one_letter_code
_entity_poly.pdbx_strand_id
1 'polypeptide(L)'
;MPNNLKVSLDESQNPWVVTIDEKGNGNGKENEVARNAAQQTITWQLNGNAATGNIIDFQWLGTGPGAGIFGQPQYSSNNHNMTLTDLNNSAATTGDWIYMLAIEVNNTRYTTTASIVGTTNNPSIKNN
;
A
#
# COMPACT_ATOMS: atom_id res chain seq x y z
N MET A 1 -3.72 9.47 12.73
CA MET A 1 -3.96 8.03 12.92
C MET A 1 -2.95 7.28 12.04
N PRO A 2 -2.39 6.15 12.46
CA PRO A 2 -1.47 5.38 11.63
C PRO A 2 -2.23 4.74 10.45
N ASN A 3 -1.71 4.92 9.23
CA ASN A 3 -2.30 4.32 8.02
C ASN A 3 -1.72 2.92 7.84
N ASN A 4 -2.32 1.94 8.52
CA ASN A 4 -1.90 0.55 8.47
C ASN A 4 -2.80 -0.25 7.53
N LEU A 5 -2.24 -0.69 6.42
CA LEU A 5 -2.88 -1.45 5.37
C LEU A 5 -2.53 -2.94 5.53
N LYS A 6 -3.54 -3.80 5.54
CA LYS A 6 -3.33 -5.25 5.59
C LYS A 6 -3.19 -5.79 4.18
N VAL A 7 -2.15 -6.58 3.96
CA VAL A 7 -1.82 -7.20 2.68
C VAL A 7 -2.02 -8.71 2.80
N SER A 8 -2.84 -9.28 1.94
CA SER A 8 -3.17 -10.71 1.92
C SER A 8 -2.99 -11.29 0.52
N LEU A 9 -3.00 -12.61 0.42
CA LEU A 9 -3.03 -13.32 -0.86
C LEU A 9 -4.43 -13.90 -1.07
N ASP A 10 -5.05 -13.60 -2.21
CA ASP A 10 -6.32 -14.20 -2.60
C ASP A 10 -6.05 -15.44 -3.46
N GLU A 11 -6.21 -16.59 -2.81
CA GLU A 11 -5.98 -17.91 -3.42
C GLU A 11 -7.18 -18.42 -4.23
N SER A 12 -8.31 -17.70 -4.22
CA SER A 12 -9.50 -18.06 -4.99
C SER A 12 -9.39 -17.66 -6.47
N GLN A 13 -8.45 -16.77 -6.80
CA GLN A 13 -8.16 -16.32 -8.16
C GLN A 13 -7.17 -17.26 -8.86
N ASN A 14 -7.12 -17.28 -10.19
CA ASN A 14 -6.06 -17.99 -10.93
C ASN A 14 -5.51 -17.10 -12.06
N PRO A 15 -4.28 -16.58 -11.96
CA PRO A 15 -3.32 -16.79 -10.85
C PRO A 15 -3.77 -16.15 -9.53
N TRP A 16 -3.19 -16.59 -8.41
CA TRP A 16 -3.36 -15.93 -7.10
C TRP A 16 -2.90 -14.47 -7.18
N VAL A 17 -3.60 -13.58 -6.47
CA VAL A 17 -3.33 -12.12 -6.52
C VAL A 17 -3.14 -11.54 -5.13
N VAL A 18 -2.29 -10.52 -5.03
CA VAL A 18 -2.14 -9.75 -3.79
C VAL A 18 -3.35 -8.82 -3.65
N THR A 19 -3.94 -8.80 -2.46
CA THR A 19 -5.05 -7.92 -2.11
C THR A 19 -4.68 -7.03 -0.94
N ILE A 20 -5.20 -5.80 -0.95
CA ILE A 20 -4.97 -4.81 0.10
C ILE A 20 -6.30 -4.40 0.70
N ASP A 21 -6.41 -4.50 2.02
CA ASP A 21 -7.52 -3.93 2.77
C ASP A 21 -7.31 -2.43 2.96
N GLU A 22 -7.84 -1.65 2.02
CA GLU A 22 -7.77 -0.19 2.03
C GLU A 22 -8.75 0.47 3.02
N LYS A 23 -9.74 -0.28 3.53
CA LYS A 23 -10.73 0.20 4.50
C LYS A 23 -10.25 0.04 5.95
N GLY A 24 -9.20 -0.74 6.16
CA GLY A 24 -8.60 -1.02 7.46
C GLY A 24 -7.79 0.12 8.10
N ASN A 25 -7.63 1.27 7.44
CA ASN A 25 -6.86 2.44 7.93
C ASN A 25 -7.54 3.21 9.10
N GLY A 26 -8.73 2.76 9.56
CA GLY A 26 -9.42 3.34 10.71
C GLY A 26 -10.26 4.59 10.45
N ASN A 27 -10.32 5.09 9.21
CA ASN A 27 -11.14 6.26 8.85
C ASN A 27 -12.42 5.92 8.06
N GLY A 28 -12.67 4.63 7.79
CA GLY A 28 -13.86 4.15 7.06
C GLY A 28 -13.88 4.49 5.57
N LYS A 29 -12.79 5.06 5.04
CA LYS A 29 -12.60 5.42 3.64
C LYS A 29 -11.36 4.73 3.07
N GLU A 30 -11.40 4.46 1.77
CA GLU A 30 -10.33 3.73 1.06
C GLU A 30 -9.04 4.55 1.04
N ASN A 31 -8.02 4.05 1.76
CA ASN A 31 -6.63 4.52 1.80
C ASN A 31 -6.41 6.04 1.71
N GLU A 32 -7.32 6.80 2.34
CA GLU A 32 -7.24 8.26 2.43
C GLU A 32 -6.29 8.64 3.56
N VAL A 33 -5.23 9.38 3.24
CA VAL A 33 -4.37 9.99 4.23
C VAL A 33 -4.89 11.40 4.51
N ALA A 34 -5.43 11.62 5.70
CA ALA A 34 -5.88 12.95 6.09
C ALA A 34 -4.70 13.90 6.24
N ARG A 35 -4.84 15.14 5.75
CA ARG A 35 -3.80 16.18 5.84
C ARG A 35 -3.25 16.37 7.25
N ASN A 36 -1.94 16.51 7.35
CA ASN A 36 -1.25 16.77 8.61
C ASN A 36 -0.06 17.72 8.39
N ALA A 37 0.19 18.61 9.35
CA ALA A 37 1.36 19.48 9.31
C ALA A 37 2.67 18.69 9.44
N ALA A 38 2.63 17.55 10.13
CA ALA A 38 3.76 16.62 10.26
C ALA A 38 3.67 15.50 9.21
N GLN A 39 4.84 15.01 8.79
CA GLN A 39 4.96 13.85 7.93
C GLN A 39 4.33 12.61 8.58
N GLN A 40 3.64 11.81 7.77
CA GLN A 40 2.96 10.59 8.20
C GLN A 40 3.68 9.36 7.66
N THR A 41 3.38 8.20 8.26
CA THR A 41 3.87 6.89 7.80
C THR A 41 2.69 6.02 7.42
N ILE A 42 2.74 5.46 6.22
CA ILE A 42 1.86 4.40 5.74
C ILE A 42 2.61 3.09 5.89
N THR A 43 1.95 2.08 6.45
CA THR A 43 2.53 0.75 6.68
C THR A 43 1.71 -0.30 5.96
N TRP A 44 2.36 -1.14 5.16
CA TRP A 44 1.79 -2.33 4.56
C TRP A 44 2.25 -3.53 5.37
N GLN A 45 1.32 -4.22 6.01
CA GLN A 45 1.59 -5.35 6.88
C GLN A 45 1.05 -6.62 6.23
N LEU A 46 1.92 -7.60 5.99
CA LEU A 46 1.48 -8.92 5.54
C LEU A 46 0.59 -9.58 6.60
N ASN A 47 -0.47 -10.23 6.15
CA ASN A 47 -1.51 -10.81 6.98
C ASN A 47 -2.11 -12.05 6.29
N GLY A 48 -2.84 -12.87 7.06
CA GLY A 48 -3.51 -14.07 6.54
C GLY A 48 -2.55 -15.00 5.82
N ASN A 49 -2.91 -15.45 4.62
CA ASN A 49 -2.12 -16.38 3.82
C ASN A 49 -0.78 -15.80 3.34
N ALA A 50 -0.61 -14.48 3.41
CA ALA A 50 0.66 -13.83 3.08
C ALA A 50 1.55 -13.58 4.31
N ALA A 51 1.09 -13.88 5.53
CA ALA A 51 1.73 -13.43 6.78
C ALA A 51 3.19 -13.87 6.98
N THR A 52 3.61 -14.97 6.34
CA THR A 52 4.99 -15.48 6.42
C THR A 52 5.88 -15.03 5.26
N GLY A 53 5.34 -14.27 4.33
CA GLY A 53 6.05 -13.79 3.14
C GLY A 53 6.93 -12.59 3.40
N ASN A 54 7.39 -11.99 2.31
CA ASN A 54 8.09 -10.71 2.31
C ASN A 54 7.46 -9.77 1.31
N ILE A 55 7.34 -8.48 1.65
CA ILE A 55 7.12 -7.44 0.66
C ILE A 55 8.47 -7.18 -0.01
N ILE A 56 8.52 -7.31 -1.33
CA ILE A 56 9.77 -7.27 -2.09
C ILE A 56 9.86 -6.12 -3.08
N ASP A 57 8.72 -5.49 -3.40
CA ASP A 57 8.68 -4.42 -4.39
C ASP A 57 7.46 -3.52 -4.23
N PHE A 58 7.63 -2.26 -4.60
CA PHE A 58 6.60 -1.23 -4.64
C PHE A 58 6.94 -0.27 -5.78
N GLN A 59 5.96 -0.04 -6.66
CA GLN A 59 6.11 0.91 -7.75
C GLN A 59 4.83 1.69 -7.98
N TRP A 60 4.96 2.99 -8.26
CA TRP A 60 3.86 3.79 -8.78
C TRP A 60 3.52 3.34 -10.20
N LEU A 61 2.22 3.29 -10.50
CA LEU A 61 1.72 3.01 -11.84
C LEU A 61 1.32 4.33 -12.53
N GLY A 62 1.72 4.49 -13.78
CA GLY A 62 1.44 5.71 -14.55
C GLY A 62 2.27 6.91 -14.08
N THR A 63 1.63 8.08 -13.94
CA THR A 63 2.31 9.28 -13.43
C THR A 63 2.38 9.21 -11.91
N GLY A 64 3.58 9.00 -11.39
CA GLY A 64 3.83 9.00 -9.95
C GLY A 64 3.69 10.38 -9.31
N PRO A 65 3.77 10.44 -7.98
CA PRO A 65 3.75 11.68 -7.22
C PRO A 65 4.96 12.57 -7.52
N GLY A 66 4.79 13.88 -7.31
CA GLY A 66 5.88 14.83 -7.33
C GLY A 66 6.96 14.50 -6.29
N ALA A 67 8.20 14.90 -6.57
CA ALA A 67 9.33 14.66 -5.67
C ALA A 67 9.05 15.26 -4.27
N GLY A 68 9.32 14.47 -3.22
CA GLY A 68 9.15 14.89 -1.84
C GLY A 68 7.75 14.72 -1.25
N ILE A 69 6.74 14.32 -2.03
CA ILE A 69 5.43 13.93 -1.49
C ILE A 69 5.57 12.62 -0.72
N PHE A 70 6.21 11.61 -1.32
CA PHE A 70 6.50 10.34 -0.65
C PHE A 70 8.00 10.10 -0.52
N GLY A 71 8.37 9.41 0.57
CA GLY A 71 9.73 8.91 0.76
C GLY A 71 10.01 7.65 -0.05
N GLN A 72 11.17 7.04 0.19
CA GLN A 72 11.51 5.75 -0.40
C GLN A 72 10.86 4.60 0.40
N PRO A 73 10.32 3.55 -0.26
CA PRO A 73 9.83 2.36 0.43
C PRO A 73 10.92 1.73 1.31
N GLN A 74 10.59 1.44 2.56
CA GLN A 74 11.47 0.73 3.49
C GLN A 74 10.87 -0.64 3.79
N TYR A 75 11.58 -1.70 3.41
CA TYR A 75 11.13 -3.09 3.58
C TYR A 75 11.71 -3.69 4.87
N SER A 76 10.91 -4.46 5.60
CA SER A 76 11.33 -5.21 6.77
C SER A 76 10.87 -6.66 6.66
N SER A 77 11.81 -7.57 6.39
CA SER A 77 11.55 -9.01 6.42
C SER A 77 11.20 -9.50 7.83
N ASN A 78 11.88 -8.99 8.85
CA ASN A 78 11.65 -9.38 10.25
C ASN A 78 10.23 -9.04 10.74
N ASN A 79 9.67 -7.93 10.27
CA ASN A 79 8.32 -7.50 10.63
C ASN A 79 7.28 -7.84 9.55
N HIS A 80 7.68 -8.52 8.47
CA HIS A 80 6.83 -8.86 7.33
C HIS A 80 6.05 -7.64 6.80
N ASN A 81 6.72 -6.49 6.68
CA ASN A 81 6.07 -5.23 6.33
C ASN A 81 6.93 -4.30 5.48
N MET A 82 6.29 -3.24 5.01
CA MET A 82 6.90 -2.13 4.30
C MET A 82 6.34 -0.83 4.84
N THR A 83 7.16 0.21 4.91
CA THR A 83 6.71 1.57 5.25
C THR A 83 7.05 2.57 4.16
N LEU A 84 6.20 3.58 4.01
CA LEU A 84 6.39 4.72 3.13
C LEU A 84 6.03 5.98 3.91
N THR A 85 6.87 7.00 3.82
CA THR A 85 6.54 8.30 4.41
C THR A 85 5.73 9.13 3.44
N ASP A 86 4.80 9.93 3.95
CA ASP A 86 3.90 10.79 3.18
C ASP A 86 3.86 12.21 3.76
N LEU A 87 4.09 13.20 2.90
CA LEU A 87 4.04 14.62 3.16
C LEU A 87 2.71 15.21 2.66
N ASN A 88 1.58 14.71 3.15
CA ASN A 88 0.27 15.33 2.90
C ASN A 88 0.04 16.55 3.81
N ASN A 89 0.74 17.67 3.57
CA ASN A 89 0.65 18.87 4.41
C ASN A 89 0.03 20.10 3.73
N SER A 90 -0.21 20.06 2.42
CA SER A 90 -0.68 21.22 1.67
C SER A 90 -1.43 20.83 0.39
N ALA A 91 -2.05 21.80 -0.27
CA ALA A 91 -2.68 21.59 -1.58
C ALA A 91 -1.69 21.18 -2.69
N ALA A 92 -0.39 21.43 -2.51
CA ALA A 92 0.64 21.00 -3.47
C ALA A 92 0.96 19.50 -3.35
N THR A 93 0.52 18.84 -2.28
CA THR A 93 0.80 17.42 -2.01
C THR A 93 -0.46 16.55 -2.03
N THR A 94 -1.56 17.08 -2.56
CA THR A 94 -2.81 16.33 -2.83
C THR A 94 -2.74 15.59 -4.16
N GLY A 95 -3.37 14.43 -4.22
CA GLY A 95 -3.44 13.60 -5.42
C GLY A 95 -3.98 12.21 -5.14
N ASP A 96 -4.18 11.46 -6.23
CA ASP A 96 -4.58 10.06 -6.21
C ASP A 96 -3.56 9.28 -7.06
N TRP A 97 -2.83 8.37 -6.42
CA TRP A 97 -1.76 7.62 -7.06
C TRP A 97 -1.97 6.13 -6.90
N ILE A 98 -2.01 5.45 -8.04
CA ILE A 98 -2.13 4.00 -8.11
C ILE A 98 -0.74 3.38 -8.00
N TYR A 99 -0.61 2.27 -7.28
CA TYR A 99 0.64 1.55 -7.15
C TYR A 99 0.48 0.04 -7.36
N MET A 100 1.59 -0.62 -7.64
CA MET A 100 1.71 -2.07 -7.59
C MET A 100 2.58 -2.47 -6.41
N LEU A 101 2.09 -3.44 -5.63
CA LEU A 101 2.85 -4.09 -4.57
C LEU A 101 3.19 -5.52 -5.02
N ALA A 102 4.44 -5.94 -4.82
CA ALA A 102 4.83 -7.34 -4.98
C ALA A 102 5.24 -7.96 -3.65
N ILE A 103 4.82 -9.19 -3.45
CA ILE A 103 5.21 -10.02 -2.31
C ILE A 103 5.85 -11.31 -2.80
N GLU A 104 6.66 -11.92 -1.95
CA GLU A 104 7.15 -13.27 -2.10
C GLU A 104 6.61 -14.14 -0.96
N VAL A 105 5.97 -15.25 -1.31
CA VAL A 105 5.52 -16.28 -0.36
C VAL A 105 6.02 -17.62 -0.89
N ASN A 106 6.76 -18.37 -0.07
CA ASN A 106 7.36 -19.66 -0.46
C ASN A 106 8.13 -19.58 -1.79
N ASN A 107 9.01 -18.57 -1.94
CA ASN A 107 9.81 -18.32 -3.15
C ASN A 107 9.00 -18.07 -4.42
N THR A 108 7.71 -17.80 -4.31
CA THR A 108 6.85 -17.44 -5.45
C THR A 108 6.43 -15.98 -5.33
N ARG A 109 6.60 -15.23 -6.42
CA ARG A 109 6.23 -13.82 -6.50
C ARG A 109 4.77 -13.64 -6.89
N TYR A 110 4.06 -12.78 -6.16
CA TYR A 110 2.69 -12.38 -6.44
C TYR A 110 2.57 -10.86 -6.46
N THR A 111 1.63 -10.31 -7.23
CA THR A 111 1.42 -8.85 -7.33
C THR A 111 -0.05 -8.48 -7.21
N THR A 112 -0.29 -7.22 -6.91
CA THR A 112 -1.58 -6.54 -7.11
C THR A 112 -1.88 -6.41 -8.63
N THR A 113 -3.14 -6.33 -9.04
CA THR A 113 -3.62 -6.08 -10.42
C THR A 113 -4.39 -4.75 -10.52
N ALA A 114 -4.26 -3.97 -11.59
CA ALA A 114 -4.71 -2.57 -11.56
C ALA A 114 -6.19 -2.24 -11.96
N SER A 115 -7.22 -2.34 -11.09
CA SER A 115 -8.39 -1.41 -10.96
C SER A 115 -9.14 -1.31 -9.58
N ILE A 116 -9.54 -0.10 -9.14
CA ILE A 116 -9.87 0.41 -7.74
C ILE A 116 -11.22 -0.10 -7.15
N VAL A 117 -11.29 -0.35 -5.81
CA VAL A 117 -12.41 -0.27 -4.81
C VAL A 117 -12.38 -1.46 -3.80
N GLY A 118 -12.54 -1.21 -2.49
CA GLY A 118 -12.69 -2.25 -1.46
C GLY A 118 -11.43 -3.05 -1.17
N THR A 119 -11.50 -4.26 -0.58
CA THR A 119 -10.36 -5.19 -0.60
C THR A 119 -9.97 -5.39 -2.05
N THR A 120 -8.96 -4.64 -2.48
CA THR A 120 -8.73 -4.40 -3.89
C THR A 120 -7.43 -5.06 -4.25
N ASN A 121 -7.43 -5.65 -5.43
CA ASN A 121 -6.20 -6.02 -6.08
C ASN A 121 -5.53 -4.79 -6.71
N ASN A 122 -6.12 -3.58 -6.67
CA ASN A 122 -5.56 -2.35 -7.21
C ASN A 122 -5.54 -1.18 -6.25
N PRO A 123 -4.41 -1.02 -5.59
CA PRO A 123 -4.41 -0.08 -4.52
C PRO A 123 -4.05 1.33 -4.99
N SER A 124 -4.59 2.33 -4.28
CA SER A 124 -4.34 3.75 -4.49
C SER A 124 -4.04 4.45 -3.17
N ILE A 125 -3.26 5.53 -3.16
CA ILE A 125 -3.12 6.43 -2.01
C ILE A 125 -3.77 7.75 -2.36
N LYS A 126 -4.66 8.24 -1.47
CA LYS A 126 -5.38 9.50 -1.65
C LYS A 126 -4.96 10.53 -0.61
N ASN A 127 -4.35 11.61 -1.07
CA ASN A 127 -4.06 12.79 -0.26
C ASN A 127 -5.10 13.87 -0.53
N ASN A 128 -5.95 14.14 0.48
CA ASN A 128 -6.96 15.20 0.46
C ASN A 128 -6.54 16.38 1.35
#